data_AF-A0A482A2W9-F1
#
_entry.id   AF-A0A482A2W9-F1
#
_cell.length_a   1.000
_cell.length_b   1.000
_cell.length_c   1.000
_cell.angle_alpha   90.00
_cell.angle_beta   90.00
_cell.angle_gamma   90.00
#
_symmetry.space_group_name_H-M   'P 1'
#
loop_
_entity.id
_entity.type
_entity.pdbx_description
1 polymer ?
#
loop_
_entity_poly.entity_id
_entity_poly.type
_entity_poly.pdbx_seq_one_letter_code
_entity_poly.pdbx_strand_id
1 'polypeptide(L)'
;ALEMSMLCDAEVGLIVFSTKGKLFEYAPDSCMEKILERYERYSYAERQLVATDPASPGRWTLEHAKLKAKLEVLQKNQKHHMGEDLDSLSIKELQNVEHQLDSALKHVRSRKNQLMHESISELQEKDKALQEKNNQLSKKMKEREKEL
;
A
#
# COMPACT_ATOMS: atom_id res chain seq x y z
N ALA A 1 23.64 -21.83 27.05
CA ALA A 1 22.20 -21.61 26.79
C ALA A 1 21.38 -22.86 27.12
N LEU A 2 21.71 -24.02 26.54
CA LEU A 2 20.99 -25.27 26.78
C LEU A 2 20.95 -25.70 28.27
N GLU A 3 22.10 -25.70 28.97
CA GLU A 3 22.15 -26.08 30.39
C GLU A 3 21.31 -25.15 31.28
N MET A 4 21.34 -23.84 31.04
CA MET A 4 20.52 -22.86 31.76
C MET A 4 19.04 -23.03 31.49
N SER A 5 18.67 -23.37 30.25
CA SER A 5 17.27 -23.62 29.87
C SER A 5 16.71 -24.86 30.58
N MET A 6 17.51 -25.94 30.69
CA MET A 6 17.10 -27.19 31.35
C MET A 6 17.06 -27.10 32.88
N LEU A 7 18.02 -26.41 33.51
CA LEU A 7 18.09 -26.34 34.98
C LEU A 7 17.09 -25.35 35.58
N CYS A 8 16.65 -24.34 34.82
CA CYS A 8 15.83 -23.25 35.33
C CYS A 8 14.43 -23.19 34.69
N ASP A 9 14.06 -24.15 33.85
CA ASP A 9 12.81 -24.13 33.06
C ASP A 9 12.60 -22.78 32.36
N ALA A 10 13.66 -22.31 31.69
CA ALA A 10 13.73 -20.98 31.10
C ALA A 10 13.79 -21.05 29.58
N GLU A 11 12.95 -20.24 28.90
CA GLU A 11 13.07 -20.01 27.46
C GLU A 11 14.24 -19.07 27.20
N VAL A 12 15.32 -19.57 26.58
CA VAL A 12 16.55 -18.81 26.34
C VAL A 12 16.85 -18.76 24.84
N GLY A 13 16.86 -17.54 24.28
CA GLY A 13 17.36 -17.24 22.94
C GLY A 13 18.74 -16.56 23.00
N LEU A 14 19.64 -16.91 22.08
CA LEU A 14 20.95 -16.27 21.94
C LEU A 14 21.09 -15.76 20.51
N ILE A 15 21.46 -14.48 20.37
CA ILE A 15 21.73 -13.80 19.10
C ILE A 15 23.17 -13.28 19.14
N VAL A 16 23.98 -13.66 18.15
CA VAL A 16 25.38 -13.24 18.02
C VAL A 16 25.61 -12.65 16.64
N PHE A 17 26.11 -11.42 16.59
CA PHE A 17 26.58 -10.81 15.35
C PHE A 17 28.10 -10.86 15.31
N SER A 18 28.66 -11.49 14.27
CA SER A 18 30.10 -11.44 14.04
C SER A 18 30.55 -10.03 13.65
N THR A 19 31.84 -9.74 13.79
CA THR A 19 32.45 -8.48 13.33
C THR A 19 32.30 -8.23 11.82
N LYS A 20 31.93 -9.26 11.05
CA LYS A 20 31.60 -9.17 9.61
C LYS A 20 30.10 -9.03 9.33
N GLY A 21 29.28 -8.82 10.36
CA GLY A 21 27.83 -8.62 10.23
C GLY A 21 27.00 -9.89 10.05
N LYS A 22 27.61 -11.09 10.07
CA LYS A 22 26.84 -12.36 10.01
C LYS A 22 26.10 -12.59 11.32
N LEU A 23 24.81 -12.91 11.20
CA LEU A 23 23.91 -13.30 12.28
C LEU A 23 24.05 -14.81 12.56
N PHE A 24 24.21 -15.15 13.84
CA PHE A 24 24.14 -16.50 14.36
C PHE A 24 23.12 -16.52 15.49
N GLU A 25 22.21 -17.48 15.46
CA GLU A 25 21.15 -17.58 16.45
C GLU A 25 21.03 -18.99 17.03
N TYR A 26 20.57 -19.06 18.27
CA TYR A 26 20.24 -20.29 18.95
C TYR A 26 18.94 -20.11 19.73
N ALA A 27 18.00 -21.03 19.54
CA ALA A 27 16.78 -21.17 20.33
C ALA A 27 16.35 -22.66 20.33
N PRO A 28 15.78 -23.17 21.44
CA PRO A 28 15.18 -24.50 21.44
C PRO A 28 13.96 -24.55 20.50
N ASP A 29 13.82 -25.60 19.69
CA ASP A 29 12.66 -25.91 18.84
C ASP A 29 12.03 -24.73 18.06
N SER A 30 12.86 -23.98 17.32
CA SER A 30 12.42 -22.88 16.43
C SER A 30 11.58 -21.79 17.12
N CYS A 31 11.77 -21.59 18.43
CA CYS A 31 10.97 -20.65 19.22
C CYS A 31 11.48 -19.19 19.17
N MET A 32 12.48 -18.87 18.35
CA MET A 32 13.11 -17.54 18.34
C MET A 32 12.09 -16.42 18.11
N GLU A 33 11.19 -16.58 17.14
CA GLU A 33 10.12 -15.60 16.89
C GLU A 33 9.20 -15.41 18.12
N LYS A 34 8.86 -16.49 18.83
CA LYS A 34 8.02 -16.45 20.04
C LYS A 34 8.72 -15.78 21.20
N ILE A 35 10.02 -16.06 21.40
CA ILE A 35 10.84 -15.41 22.42
C ILE A 35 10.95 -13.91 22.12
N LEU A 36 11.20 -13.54 20.87
CA LEU A 36 11.29 -12.14 20.45
C LEU A 36 9.95 -11.39 20.60
N GLU A 37 8.84 -12.01 20.21
CA GLU A 37 7.51 -11.44 20.37
C GLU A 37 7.17 -11.24 21.85
N ARG A 38 7.45 -12.24 22.70
CA ARG A 38 7.24 -12.15 24.15
C ARG A 38 8.12 -11.04 24.73
N TYR A 39 9.40 -10.97 24.36
CA TYR A 39 10.31 -9.92 24.78
C TYR A 39 9.82 -8.52 24.37
N GLU A 40 9.36 -8.34 23.13
CA GLU A 40 8.84 -7.06 22.65
C GLU A 40 7.59 -6.63 23.43
N ARG A 41 6.65 -7.56 23.68
CA ARG A 41 5.45 -7.30 24.49
C ARG A 41 5.80 -6.88 25.92
N TYR A 42 6.73 -7.57 26.58
CA TYR A 42 7.16 -7.22 27.94
C TYR A 42 7.96 -5.93 27.97
N SER A 43 8.88 -5.70 27.03
CA SER A 43 9.64 -4.45 26.93
C SER A 43 8.72 -3.26 26.68
N TYR A 44 7.66 -3.43 25.87
CA TYR A 44 6.66 -2.39 25.63
C TYR A 44 5.74 -2.17 26.85
N ALA A 45 5.34 -3.22 27.57
CA ALA A 45 4.55 -3.13 28.79
C ALA A 45 5.35 -2.48 29.95
N GLU A 46 6.62 -2.84 30.11
CA GLU A 46 7.55 -2.25 31.08
C GLU A 46 7.80 -0.76 30.76
N ARG A 47 7.98 -0.41 29.48
CA ARG A 47 8.07 0.99 29.03
C ARG A 47 6.77 1.77 29.25
N GLN A 48 5.60 1.13 29.20
CA GLN A 48 4.32 1.76 29.54
C GLN A 48 4.16 2.01 31.04
N LEU A 49 4.66 1.12 31.90
CA LEU A 49 4.64 1.30 33.36
C LEU A 49 5.57 2.42 33.84
N VAL A 50 6.66 2.69 33.12
CA VAL A 50 7.58 3.81 33.38
C VAL A 50 7.09 5.12 32.74
N ALA A 51 6.24 5.03 31.71
CA ALA A 51 5.68 6.17 31.00
C ALA A 51 4.31 6.58 31.56
N THR A 52 4.27 7.06 32.79
CA THR A 52 3.12 7.78 33.34
C THR A 52 2.91 9.16 32.67
N ASP A 53 3.75 9.52 31.69
CA ASP A 53 3.64 10.78 30.96
C ASP A 53 3.40 10.54 29.44
N PRO A 54 2.19 10.83 28.92
CA PRO A 54 1.88 10.73 27.49
C PRO A 54 2.73 11.68 26.61
N ALA A 55 3.53 12.57 27.20
CA ALA A 55 4.41 13.53 26.53
C ALA A 55 5.91 13.14 26.52
N SER A 56 6.28 11.88 26.84
CA SER A 56 7.70 11.47 26.80
C SER A 56 8.31 11.62 25.38
N PRO A 57 9.39 12.41 25.21
CA PRO A 57 10.06 12.61 23.92
C PRO A 57 10.51 11.30 23.24
N GLY A 58 10.76 10.25 24.03
CA GLY A 58 11.18 8.95 23.54
C GLY A 58 10.10 8.21 22.73
N ARG A 59 8.82 8.37 23.10
CA ARG A 59 7.70 7.75 22.37
C ARG A 59 7.52 8.37 20.99
N TRP A 60 7.57 9.71 20.91
CA TRP A 60 7.51 10.44 19.64
C TRP A 60 8.72 10.15 18.74
N THR A 61 9.91 10.00 19.33
CA THR A 61 11.12 9.63 18.58
C THR A 61 10.97 8.26 17.93
N LEU A 62 10.44 7.27 18.66
CA LEU A 62 10.21 5.93 18.14
C LEU A 62 9.13 5.90 17.04
N GLU A 63 8.00 6.57 17.26
CA GLU A 63 6.93 6.65 16.26
C GLU A 63 7.37 7.40 15.01
N HIS A 64 8.17 8.46 15.16
CA HIS A 64 8.78 9.16 14.04
C HIS A 64 9.74 8.25 13.26
N ALA A 65 10.59 7.47 13.93
CA ALA A 65 11.48 6.52 13.28
C ALA A 65 10.70 5.44 12.49
N LYS A 66 9.63 4.89 13.06
CA LYS A 66 8.75 3.93 12.38
C LYS A 66 8.09 4.55 11.13
N LEU A 67 7.59 5.78 11.25
CA LEU A 67 6.95 6.47 10.14
C LEU A 67 7.96 6.78 9.02
N LYS A 68 9.17 7.21 9.39
CA LYS A 68 10.25 7.47 8.44
C LYS A 68 10.64 6.21 7.67
N ALA A 69 10.78 5.08 8.36
CA ALA A 69 11.06 3.79 7.70
C ALA A 69 9.95 3.39 6.72
N LYS A 70 8.67 3.58 7.08
CA LYS A 70 7.54 3.33 6.16
C LYS A 70 7.60 4.24 4.93
N LEU A 71 7.92 5.51 5.12
CA LEU A 71 8.03 6.48 4.04
C LEU A 71 9.17 6.10 3.07
N GLU A 72 10.33 5.70 3.59
CA GLU A 72 11.46 5.24 2.77
C GLU A 72 11.09 4.01 1.93
N VAL A 73 10.38 3.03 2.51
CA VAL A 73 9.88 1.86 1.78
C VAL A 73 8.89 2.26 0.68
N LEU A 74 7.95 3.15 0.99
CA LEU A 74 6.96 3.63 0.00
C LEU A 74 7.62 4.38 -1.16
N GLN A 75 8.58 5.26 -0.86
CA GLN A 75 9.36 5.98 -1.86
C GLN A 75 10.17 5.02 -2.74
N LYS A 76 10.82 4.02 -2.14
CA LYS A 76 11.55 3.00 -2.90
C LYS A 76 10.62 2.23 -3.83
N ASN A 77 9.46 1.79 -3.32
CA ASN A 77 8.47 1.10 -4.15
C ASN A 77 7.92 1.98 -5.27
N GLN A 78 7.68 3.27 -5.01
CA GLN A 78 7.26 4.23 -6.05
C GLN A 78 8.29 4.28 -7.18
N LYS A 79 9.58 4.42 -6.86
CA LYS A 79 10.65 4.41 -7.85
C LYS A 79 10.67 3.13 -8.69
N HIS A 80 10.56 1.97 -8.05
CA HIS A 80 10.49 0.70 -8.79
C HIS A 80 9.30 0.66 -9.77
N HIS A 81 8.13 1.13 -9.35
CA HIS A 81 6.95 1.22 -10.24
C HIS A 81 7.14 2.24 -11.38
N MET A 82 8.03 3.23 -11.21
CA MET A 82 8.44 4.17 -12.26
C MET A 82 9.58 3.65 -13.13
N GLY A 83 10.09 2.44 -12.87
CA GLY A 83 11.21 1.85 -13.60
C GLY A 83 12.60 2.31 -13.13
N GLU A 84 12.69 2.91 -11.95
CA GLU A 84 13.93 3.43 -11.35
C GLU A 84 14.47 2.49 -10.26
N ASP A 85 15.77 2.57 -9.95
CA ASP A 85 16.46 1.83 -8.88
C ASP A 85 16.26 0.30 -8.90
N LEU A 86 16.07 -0.28 -10.10
CA LEU A 86 15.72 -1.69 -10.31
C LEU A 86 16.88 -2.67 -10.10
N ASP A 87 18.14 -2.21 -10.16
CA ASP A 87 19.34 -3.07 -10.08
C ASP A 87 19.43 -3.87 -8.78
N SER A 88 18.76 -3.40 -7.72
CA SER A 88 18.72 -4.06 -6.41
C SER A 88 17.70 -5.18 -6.29
N LEU A 89 16.83 -5.37 -7.30
CA LEU A 89 15.74 -6.34 -7.27
C LEU A 89 16.16 -7.67 -7.89
N SER A 90 15.68 -8.76 -7.27
CA SER A 90 15.75 -10.08 -7.87
C SER A 90 14.78 -10.22 -9.05
N ILE A 91 15.00 -11.23 -9.89
CA ILE A 91 14.13 -11.54 -11.03
C ILE A 91 12.67 -11.74 -10.60
N LYS A 92 12.45 -12.42 -9.46
CA LYS A 92 11.10 -12.65 -8.93
C LYS A 92 10.42 -11.34 -8.52
N GLU A 93 11.17 -10.42 -7.90
CA GLU A 93 10.64 -9.11 -7.50
C GLU A 93 10.34 -8.25 -8.73
N LEU A 94 11.19 -8.27 -9.76
CA LEU A 94 10.94 -7.58 -11.03
C LEU A 94 9.67 -8.10 -11.73
N GLN A 95 9.49 -9.42 -11.80
CA GLN A 95 8.27 -10.03 -12.33
C GLN A 95 7.02 -9.61 -11.54
N ASN A 96 7.14 -9.49 -10.22
CA ASN A 96 6.05 -9.02 -9.39
C ASN A 96 5.71 -7.53 -9.62
N VAL A 97 6.71 -6.68 -9.83
CA VAL A 97 6.51 -5.26 -10.20
C VAL A 97 5.85 -5.16 -11.57
N GLU A 98 6.34 -5.91 -12.57
CA GLU A 98 5.77 -5.95 -13.92
C GLU A 98 4.30 -6.40 -13.89
N HIS A 99 3.99 -7.47 -13.17
CA HIS A 99 2.62 -7.97 -13.05
C HIS A 99 1.67 -6.95 -12.41
N GLN A 100 2.11 -6.28 -11.33
CA GLN A 100 1.32 -5.24 -10.69
C GLN A 100 1.06 -4.05 -11.62
N LEU A 101 2.07 -3.61 -12.37
CA LEU A 101 1.93 -2.53 -13.35
C LEU A 101 0.99 -2.90 -14.49
N ASP A 102 1.12 -4.08 -15.08
CA ASP A 102 0.24 -4.56 -16.15
C ASP A 102 -1.21 -4.67 -15.68
N SER A 103 -1.43 -5.24 -14.50
CA SER A 103 -2.76 -5.33 -13.90
C SER A 103 -3.36 -3.95 -13.64
N ALA A 104 -2.62 -3.04 -13.00
CA ALA A 104 -3.09 -1.68 -12.74
C ALA A 104 -3.40 -0.92 -14.05
N LEU A 105 -2.54 -1.05 -15.06
CA LEU A 105 -2.73 -0.42 -16.36
C LEU A 105 -3.99 -0.93 -17.07
N LYS A 106 -4.26 -2.24 -17.02
CA LYS A 106 -5.50 -2.84 -17.53
C LYS A 106 -6.73 -2.25 -16.84
N HIS A 107 -6.71 -2.13 -15.51
CA HIS A 107 -7.82 -1.54 -14.75
C HIS A 107 -8.04 -0.08 -15.12
N VAL A 108 -6.97 0.74 -15.18
CA VAL A 108 -7.06 2.16 -15.55
C VAL A 108 -7.62 2.32 -16.97
N ARG A 109 -7.12 1.54 -17.94
CA ARG A 109 -7.63 1.57 -19.32
C ARG A 109 -9.09 1.18 -19.40
N SER A 110 -9.49 0.10 -18.72
CA SER A 110 -10.88 -0.35 -18.66
C SER A 110 -11.79 0.75 -18.11
N ARG A 111 -11.42 1.36 -16.98
CA ARG A 111 -12.21 2.44 -16.38
C ARG A 111 -12.29 3.67 -17.28
N LYS A 112 -11.18 4.06 -17.92
CA LYS A 112 -11.16 5.20 -18.84
C LYS A 112 -12.05 4.95 -20.06
N ASN A 113 -11.99 3.75 -20.64
CA ASN A 113 -12.85 3.38 -21.76
C ASN A 113 -14.32 3.37 -21.35
N GLN A 114 -14.65 2.82 -20.18
CA GLN A 114 -16.01 2.84 -19.64
C GLN A 114 -16.56 4.27 -19.54
N LEU A 115 -15.81 5.17 -18.88
CA LEU A 115 -16.21 6.58 -18.73
C LEU A 115 -16.37 7.29 -20.08
N MET A 116 -15.52 6.96 -21.05
CA MET A 116 -15.63 7.51 -22.40
C MET A 116 -16.90 7.01 -23.11
N HIS A 117 -17.24 5.73 -22.99
CA HIS A 117 -18.48 5.17 -23.54
C HIS A 117 -19.74 5.75 -22.89
N GLU A 118 -19.72 5.94 -21.58
CA GLU A 118 -20.78 6.62 -20.84
C GLU A 118 -20.98 8.05 -21.38
N SER A 119 -19.89 8.82 -21.52
CA SER A 119 -19.94 10.19 -22.06
C SER A 119 -20.44 10.25 -23.51
N ILE A 120 -19.99 9.33 -24.37
CA ILE A 120 -20.49 9.24 -25.76
C ILE A 120 -22.00 8.97 -25.77
N SER A 121 -22.47 8.04 -24.94
CA SER A 121 -23.88 7.68 -24.87
C SER A 121 -24.74 8.86 -24.42
N GLU A 122 -24.32 9.59 -23.38
CA GLU A 122 -25.00 10.80 -22.92
C GLU A 122 -25.07 11.89 -24.01
N LEU A 123 -24.00 12.07 -24.77
CA LEU A 123 -23.96 13.05 -25.85
C LEU A 123 -24.87 12.64 -27.02
N GLN A 124 -24.92 11.36 -27.37
CA GLN A 124 -25.82 10.84 -28.40
C GLN A 124 -27.30 11.02 -28.01
N GLU A 125 -27.66 10.80 -26.74
CA GLU A 125 -29.02 11.07 -26.26
C GLU A 125 -29.38 12.55 -26.35
N LYS A 126 -28.46 13.44 -25.95
CA LYS A 126 -28.64 14.89 -26.06
C LYS A 126 -28.80 15.34 -27.51
N ASP A 127 -27.98 14.83 -28.42
CA ASP A 127 -28.08 15.14 -29.86
C ASP A 127 -29.44 14.73 -30.42
N LYS A 128 -29.89 13.50 -30.13
CA LYS A 128 -31.21 13.01 -30.54
C LYS A 128 -32.35 13.89 -30.00
N ALA A 129 -32.28 14.29 -28.72
CA ALA A 129 -33.29 15.16 -28.12
C ALA A 129 -33.32 16.56 -28.74
N LEU A 130 -32.15 17.11 -29.10
CA LEU A 130 -32.05 18.40 -29.79
C LEU A 130 -32.56 18.33 -31.22
N GLN A 131 -32.23 17.26 -31.96
CA GLN A 131 -32.75 17.03 -33.30
C GLN A 131 -34.28 16.97 -33.31
N GLU A 132 -34.88 16.25 -32.35
CA GLU A 132 -36.35 16.17 -32.23
C GLU A 132 -36.97 17.54 -31.95
N LYS A 133 -36.41 18.32 -31.02
CA LYS A 133 -36.86 19.70 -30.75
C LYS A 133 -36.74 20.59 -31.99
N ASN A 134 -35.61 20.53 -32.71
CA ASN A 134 -35.40 21.31 -33.93
C ASN A 134 -36.41 20.94 -35.02
N ASN A 135 -36.71 19.65 -35.20
CA ASN A 135 -37.72 19.19 -36.14
C ASN A 135 -39.12 19.73 -35.79
N GLN A 136 -39.50 19.71 -34.51
CA GLN A 136 -40.77 20.26 -34.04
C GLN A 136 -40.85 21.78 -34.27
N LEU A 137 -39.79 22.53 -33.97
CA LEU A 137 -39.74 23.96 -34.21
C LEU A 137 -39.82 24.28 -35.71
N SER A 138 -39.11 23.53 -36.56
CA SER A 138 -39.17 23.70 -38.02
C SER A 138 -40.58 23.47 -38.57
N LYS A 139 -41.29 22.46 -38.08
CA LYS A 139 -42.71 22.23 -38.45
C LYS A 139 -43.59 23.42 -38.05
N LYS A 140 -43.48 23.89 -36.80
CA LYS A 140 -44.24 25.05 -36.31
C LYS A 140 -43.96 26.33 -37.09
N MET A 141 -42.71 26.56 -37.50
CA MET A 141 -42.35 27.71 -38.33
C MET A 141 -43.03 27.64 -39.69
N LYS A 142 -42.99 26.47 -40.36
CA LYS A 142 -43.66 26.25 -41.64
C LYS A 142 -45.19 26.37 -41.56
N GLU A 143 -45.79 25.98 -40.44
CA GLU A 143 -47.23 26.15 -40.21
C GLU A 143 -47.58 27.63 -40.10
N ARG A 144 -46.84 28.41 -39.30
CA ARG A 144 -47.08 29.86 -39.18
C ARG A 144 -46.83 30.64 -40.48
N GLU A 145 -45.86 30.21 -41.29
CA GLU A 145 -45.62 30.81 -42.62
C GLU A 145 -46.80 30.61 -43.58
N LYS A 146 -47.60 29.55 -43.42
CA LYS A 146 -48.79 29.30 -44.24
C LYS A 146 -50.04 30.05 -43.76
N GLU A 147 -50.02 30.54 -42.52
CA GLU A 147 -51.11 31.32 -41.91
C GLU A 147 -50.99 32.83 -42.18
N LEU A 148 -49.87 33.26 -42.78
CA LEU A 148 -49.58 34.64 -43.25
C LEU A 148 -49.91 34.78 -44.73
#